data_AF-A0A318RGK2-F1
#
_entry.id   AF-A0A318RGK2-F1
#
_cell.length_a   1.000
_cell.length_b   1.000
_cell.length_c   1.000
_cell.angle_alpha   90.00
_cell.angle_beta   90.00
_cell.angle_gamma   90.00
#
_symmetry.space_group_name_H-M   'P 1'
#
loop_
_entity.id
_entity.type
_entity.pdbx_description
1 polymer ?
#
loop_
_entity_poly.entity_id
_entity_poly.type
_entity_poly.pdbx_seq_one_letter_code
_entity_poly.pdbx_strand_id
1 'polypeptide(L)'
;MVTASHVKELLGSPLDDPHLVLETGRVFVQSGTDVEKDPSSLVIASARELRDTHDLADPPADEVLETIAALLDDRVSKLGA
;
A
#
# COMPACT_ATOMS: atom_id res chain seq x y z
N MET A 1 -2.14 11.38 -0.65
CA MET A 1 -2.93 10.97 0.51
C MET A 1 -3.38 9.53 0.32
N VAL A 2 -3.04 8.63 1.25
CA VAL A 2 -3.46 7.22 1.23
C VAL A 2 -4.88 7.10 1.82
N THR A 3 -5.69 6.16 1.32
CA THR A 3 -7.09 5.99 1.74
C THR A 3 -7.41 4.51 1.91
N ALA A 4 -8.48 4.18 2.63
CA ALA A 4 -8.92 2.80 2.82
C ALA A 4 -9.17 2.07 1.49
N SER A 5 -9.65 2.78 0.46
CA SER A 5 -9.85 2.23 -0.88
C SER A 5 -8.53 1.78 -1.53
N HIS A 6 -7.44 2.52 -1.33
CA HIS A 6 -6.12 2.12 -1.84
C HIS A 6 -5.60 0.86 -1.13
N VAL A 7 -5.81 0.75 0.18
CA VAL A 7 -5.43 -0.45 0.95
C VAL A 7 -6.27 -1.65 0.52
N LYS A 8 -7.58 -1.45 0.31
CA LYS A 8 -8.48 -2.48 -0.19
C LYS A 8 -8.09 -2.95 -1.58
N GLU A 9 -7.74 -2.02 -2.48
CA GLU A 9 -7.25 -2.34 -3.82
C GLU A 9 -5.95 -3.14 -3.77
N LEU A 10 -5.00 -2.73 -2.92
CA LEU A 10 -3.73 -3.42 -2.71
C LEU A 10 -3.94 -4.87 -2.25
N LEU A 11 -4.76 -5.07 -1.20
CA LEU A 11 -5.00 -6.39 -0.61
C LEU A 11 -5.87 -7.29 -1.50
N GLY A 12 -6.79 -6.70 -2.28
CA GLY A 12 -7.65 -7.43 -3.23
C GLY A 12 -7.06 -7.57 -4.63
N SER A 13 -5.85 -7.06 -4.86
CA SER A 13 -5.22 -7.06 -6.18
C SER A 13 -4.86 -8.48 -6.62
N PRO A 14 -5.16 -8.86 -7.88
CA PRO A 14 -4.75 -10.15 -8.45
C PRO A 14 -3.28 -10.16 -8.91
N LEU A 15 -2.56 -9.04 -8.74
CA LEU A 15 -1.15 -8.93 -9.16
C LEU A 15 -0.24 -9.80 -8.29
N ASP A 16 0.90 -10.18 -8.84
CA ASP A 16 1.96 -10.87 -8.10
C ASP A 16 2.68 -9.87 -7.17
N ASP A 17 2.71 -10.21 -5.88
CA ASP A 17 3.25 -9.41 -4.78
C ASP A 17 2.95 -7.89 -4.93
N PRO A 18 1.68 -7.46 -4.80
CA PRO A 18 1.31 -6.10 -5.11
C PRO A 18 1.87 -5.12 -4.08
N HIS A 19 2.29 -3.96 -4.57
CA HIS A 19 2.89 -2.88 -3.82
C HIS A 19 2.11 -1.59 -4.00
N LEU A 20 2.00 -0.82 -2.92
CA LEU A 20 1.49 0.54 -2.94
C LEU A 20 2.66 1.50 -3.14
N VAL A 21 2.62 2.26 -4.22
CA VAL A 21 3.69 3.15 -4.65
C VAL A 21 3.20 4.60 -4.75
N LEU A 22 4.09 5.54 -4.45
CA LEU A 22 3.88 6.97 -4.63
C LEU A 22 4.71 7.45 -5.83
N GLU A 23 4.04 7.97 -6.85
CA GLU A 23 4.69 8.59 -8.01
C GLU A 23 3.98 9.89 -8.35
N THR A 24 4.74 10.96 -8.63
CA THR A 24 4.20 12.29 -9.00
C THR A 24 3.12 12.83 -8.06
N GLY A 25 3.18 12.46 -6.76
CA GLY A 25 2.21 12.87 -5.74
C GLY A 25 0.90 12.06 -5.73
N ARG A 26 0.83 10.97 -6.50
CA ARG A 26 -0.32 10.06 -6.58
C ARG A 26 0.07 8.67 -6.10
N VAL A 27 -0.91 8.00 -5.48
CA VAL A 27 -0.74 6.65 -4.94
C VAL A 27 -1.46 5.67 -5.88
N PHE A 28 -0.81 4.55 -6.20
CA PHE A 28 -1.38 3.49 -7.02
C PHE A 28 -0.81 2.12 -6.61
N VAL A 29 -1.48 1.06 -7.06
CA VAL A 29 -1.05 -0.33 -6.85
C VAL A 29 -0.30 -0.83 -8.08
N GLN A 30 0.88 -1.41 -7.86
CA GLN A 30 1.74 -1.94 -8.91
C GLN A 30 2.23 -3.35 -8.54
N SER A 31 2.61 -4.16 -9.52
CA SER A 31 3.19 -5.48 -9.26
C SER A 31 4.59 -5.36 -8.67
N GLY A 32 5.01 -6.33 -7.85
CA GLY A 32 6.37 -6.34 -7.29
C GLY A 32 7.43 -6.33 -8.40
N THR A 33 7.23 -7.09 -9.47
CA THR A 33 8.15 -7.17 -10.61
C THR A 33 8.31 -5.83 -11.35
N ASP A 34 7.26 -5.01 -11.44
CA ASP A 34 7.34 -3.70 -12.09
C ASP A 34 8.06 -2.69 -11.19
N VAL A 35 7.81 -2.74 -9.88
CA VAL A 35 8.52 -1.91 -8.88
C VAL A 35 10.02 -2.22 -8.88
N GLU A 36 10.41 -3.49 -8.96
CA GLU A 36 11.83 -3.88 -9.04
C GLU A 36 12.54 -3.35 -10.29
N LYS A 37 11.80 -3.12 -11.39
CA LYS A 37 12.33 -2.56 -12.63
C LYS A 37 12.41 -1.04 -12.62
N ASP A 38 11.64 -0.38 -11.76
CA ASP A 38 11.59 1.07 -11.63
C ASP A 38 12.07 1.52 -10.23
N PRO A 39 13.39 1.72 -10.04
CA PRO A 39 13.95 2.13 -8.76
C PRO A 39 13.62 3.58 -8.39
N SER A 40 12.95 4.33 -9.27
CA SER A 40 12.51 5.69 -8.98
C SER A 40 11.15 5.72 -8.26
N SER A 41 10.43 4.60 -8.27
CA SER A 41 9.16 4.43 -7.60
C SER A 41 9.34 4.38 -6.09
N LEU A 42 8.70 5.29 -5.35
CA LEU A 42 8.74 5.30 -3.90
C LEU A 42 7.73 4.29 -3.36
N VAL A 43 8.22 3.16 -2.85
CA VAL A 43 7.40 2.10 -2.24
C VAL A 43 6.94 2.51 -0.85
N ILE A 44 5.62 2.52 -0.64
CA ILE A 44 4.99 2.84 0.64
C ILE A 44 4.90 1.57 1.50
N ALA A 45 4.30 0.50 0.96
CA ALA A 45 4.10 -0.79 1.60
C ALA A 45 3.76 -1.87 0.56
N SER A 46 3.96 -3.13 0.90
CA SER A 46 3.48 -4.28 0.10
C SER A 46 2.26 -4.92 0.74
N ALA A 47 1.41 -5.59 -0.05
CA ALA A 47 0.29 -6.35 0.48
C ALA A 47 0.75 -7.44 1.45
N ARG A 48 1.92 -8.03 1.18
CA ARG A 48 2.56 -9.00 2.05
C ARG A 48 2.95 -8.39 3.40
N GLU A 49 3.65 -7.25 3.40
CA GLU A 49 4.04 -6.53 4.62
C GLU A 49 2.81 -6.22 5.49
N LEU A 50 1.72 -5.75 4.87
CA LEU A 50 0.50 -5.44 5.60
C LEU A 50 -0.15 -6.67 6.23
N ARG A 51 -0.20 -7.80 5.51
CA ARG A 51 -0.75 -9.06 6.04
C ARG A 51 0.10 -9.60 7.18
N ASP A 52 1.43 -9.59 7.03
CA ASP A 52 2.37 -10.08 8.03
C ASP A 52 2.37 -9.19 9.31
N THR A 53 2.24 -7.86 9.15
CA THR A 53 2.35 -6.92 10.28
C THR A 53 1.05 -6.74 11.05
N HIS A 54 -0.10 -6.83 10.36
CA HIS A 54 -1.41 -6.49 10.94
C HIS A 54 -2.33 -7.69 11.20
N ASP A 55 -1.88 -8.93 10.93
CA ASP A 55 -2.66 -10.17 11.10
C ASP A 55 -4.10 -10.02 10.56
N LEU A 56 -4.19 -9.70 9.26
CA LEU A 56 -5.45 -9.31 8.63
C LEU A 56 -6.37 -10.51 8.40
N ALA A 57 -7.63 -10.39 8.85
CA ALA A 57 -8.71 -11.27 8.43
C ALA A 57 -9.00 -11.14 6.92
N ASP A 58 -9.53 -12.19 6.30
CA ASP A 58 -9.94 -12.19 4.89
C ASP A 58 -11.47 -12.36 4.74
N PRO A 59 -12.23 -11.30 4.40
CA PRO A 59 -11.80 -9.92 4.15
C PRO A 59 -11.62 -9.09 5.44
N PRO A 60 -10.74 -8.07 5.43
CA PRO A 60 -10.53 -7.18 6.57
C PRO A 60 -11.73 -6.22 6.76
N ALA A 61 -11.98 -5.84 8.02
CA ALA A 61 -13.02 -4.86 8.35
C ALA A 61 -12.65 -3.44 7.89
N ASP A 62 -13.65 -2.62 7.56
CA ASP A 62 -13.43 -1.26 7.06
C ASP A 62 -12.65 -0.38 8.07
N GLU A 63 -12.90 -0.52 9.37
CA GLU A 63 -12.16 0.22 10.41
C GLU A 63 -10.65 -0.08 10.42
N VAL A 64 -10.28 -1.33 10.07
CA VAL A 64 -8.88 -1.77 10.00
C VAL A 64 -8.24 -1.17 8.76
N LEU A 65 -8.97 -1.14 7.63
CA LEU A 65 -8.50 -0.51 6.40
C LEU A 65 -8.27 1.00 6.58
N GLU A 66 -9.17 1.69 7.29
CA GLU A 66 -9.02 3.11 7.63
C GLU A 66 -7.80 3.36 8.52
N THR A 67 -7.61 2.53 9.54
CA THR A 67 -6.45 2.61 10.44
C THR A 67 -5.13 2.43 9.69
N ILE A 68 -5.05 1.41 8.83
CA ILE A 68 -3.86 1.16 8.01
C ILE A 68 -3.63 2.32 7.05
N ALA A 69 -4.67 2.82 6.39
CA ALA A 69 -4.54 3.96 5.48
C ALA A 69 -3.96 5.20 6.19
N ALA A 70 -4.40 5.50 7.41
CA ALA A 70 -3.87 6.61 8.20
C ALA A 70 -2.38 6.41 8.56
N LEU A 71 -1.98 5.19 8.93
CA LEU A 71 -0.58 4.86 9.22
C LEU A 71 0.31 5.01 7.97
N LEU A 72 -0.17 4.56 6.81
CA LEU A 72 0.55 4.68 5.55
C LEU A 72 0.62 6.14 5.08
N ASP A 73 -0.42 6.94 5.31
CA ASP A 73 -0.44 8.36 4.98
C ASP A 73 0.57 9.17 5.81
N ASP A 74 0.67 8.88 7.11
CA ASP A 74 1.70 9.46 7.98
C ASP A 74 3.12 9.06 7.53
N ARG A 75 3.32 7.80 7.12
CA ARG A 75 4.59 7.32 6.56
C ARG A 75 4.95 8.05 5.27
N VAL A 76 4.00 8.24 4.35
CA VAL A 76 4.20 9.03 3.12
C VAL A 76 4.59 10.47 3.44
N SER A 77 3.88 11.09 4.40
CA SER A 77 4.18 12.46 4.82
C SER A 77 5.60 12.61 5.38
N LYS A 78 6.11 11.57 6.06
CA LYS A 78 7.50 11.52 6.56
C LYS A 78 8.55 11.24 5.48
N LEU A 79 8.19 10.55 4.41
CA LEU A 79 9.09 10.26 3.28
C LEU A 79 9.22 11.45 2.31
N GLY A 80 8.21 12.32 2.25
CA GLY A 80 8.19 13.52 1.41
C GLY A 80 8.63 14.83 2.10
N ALA A 81 8.96 14.79 3.38
CA ALA A 81 9.47 15.92 4.17
C ALA A 81 11.00 15.93 4.21
#